data_AF-A0A351FP94-F1
#
_entry.id   AF-A0A351FP94-F1
#
_cell.length_a   1.000
_cell.length_b   1.000
_cell.length_c   1.000
_cell.angle_alpha   90.00
_cell.angle_beta   90.00
_cell.angle_gamma   90.00
#
_symmetry.space_group_name_H-M   'P 1'
#
loop_
_entity.id
_entity.type
_entity.pdbx_description
1 polymer ?
#
loop_
_entity_poly.entity_id
_entity_poly.type
_entity_poly.pdbx_seq_one_letter_code
_entity_poly.pdbx_strand_id
1 'polypeptide(L)'
;MARIFFALACLAFLILVVNLVVGATSGDYGGSWRSYASVARTYQKAEKQAGLAPGELQKLREANDVALDNFLPVRNRMKWHFWLGIIGTLVTILLNSVSVTYFIGTNRWCMEVVETYSLDSQLAIRSKAIKREAFPWAFGGIVAMITVAAFGGLADPAGYYGQMSASWVTPHWILASLATLFVGWSFLIQVGKIGENYDVIETILLGVESIRQQRVKEREQDDLSAKAVTD
;
A
#
# COMPACT_ATOMS: atom_id res chain seq x y z
N MET A 1 -5.71 17.69 -5.20
CA MET A 1 -5.08 16.36 -5.23
C MET A 1 -4.29 16.04 -3.96
N ALA A 2 -3.33 16.87 -3.54
CA ALA A 2 -2.50 16.60 -2.35
C ALA A 2 -3.29 16.28 -1.07
N ARG A 3 -4.40 17.00 -0.80
CA ARG A 3 -5.26 16.75 0.37
C ARG A 3 -5.93 15.38 0.36
N ILE A 4 -6.41 14.94 -0.81
CA ILE A 4 -7.06 13.63 -0.99
C ILE A 4 -6.02 12.53 -0.80
N PHE A 5 -4.85 12.68 -1.44
CA PHE A 5 -3.74 11.74 -1.27
C PHE A 5 -3.30 11.64 0.20
N PHE A 6 -3.16 12.78 0.89
CA PHE A 6 -2.80 12.83 2.30
C PHE A 6 -3.83 12.11 3.18
N ALA A 7 -5.13 12.37 2.99
CA ALA A 7 -6.18 11.69 3.75
C ALA A 7 -6.14 10.16 3.57
N LEU A 8 -5.97 9.70 2.32
CA LEU A 8 -5.84 8.28 2.03
C LEU A 8 -4.54 7.69 2.60
N ALA A 9 -3.43 8.43 2.57
CA ALA A 9 -2.16 8.02 3.16
C ALA A 9 -2.26 7.87 4.68
N CYS A 10 -2.93 8.80 5.37
CA CYS A 10 -3.21 8.69 6.80
C CYS A 10 -4.07 7.46 7.11
N LEU A 11 -5.12 7.20 6.31
CA LEU A 11 -5.95 6.01 6.46
C LEU A 11 -5.13 4.72 6.27
N ALA A 12 -4.32 4.64 5.22
CA ALA A 12 -3.46 3.48 4.94
C ALA A 12 -2.47 3.24 6.08
N PHE A 13 -1.80 4.31 6.54
CA PHE A 13 -0.86 4.24 7.66
C PHE A 13 -1.56 3.79 8.95
N LEU A 14 -2.76 4.31 9.24
CA LEU A 14 -3.54 3.89 10.40
C LEU A 14 -3.88 2.40 10.34
N ILE A 15 -4.27 1.87 9.18
CA ILE A 15 -4.53 0.44 9.00
C ILE A 15 -3.27 -0.38 9.32
N LEU A 16 -2.09 0.04 8.86
CA LEU A 16 -0.82 -0.65 9.16
C LEU A 16 -0.50 -0.63 10.65
N VAL A 17 -0.65 0.52 11.32
CA VAL A 17 -0.42 0.66 12.76
C VAL A 17 -1.38 -0.22 13.56
N VAL A 18 -2.68 -0.18 13.23
CA VAL A 18 -3.69 -1.05 13.88
C VAL A 18 -3.35 -2.52 13.64
N ASN A 19 -2.95 -2.89 12.43
CA ASN A 19 -2.57 -4.26 12.12
C ASN A 19 -1.35 -4.74 12.93
N LEU A 20 -0.37 -3.88 13.12
CA LEU A 20 0.83 -4.15 13.93
C LEU A 20 0.45 -4.37 15.40
N VAL A 21 -0.44 -3.55 15.94
CA VAL A 21 -0.95 -3.69 17.32
C VAL A 21 -1.76 -4.99 17.48
N VAL A 22 -2.64 -5.31 16.53
CA VAL A 22 -3.41 -6.57 16.54
C VAL A 22 -2.48 -7.77 16.49
N GLY A 23 -1.43 -7.72 15.64
CA GLY A 23 -0.41 -8.78 15.56
C GLY A 23 0.35 -8.95 16.87
N ALA A 24 0.82 -7.85 17.47
CA ALA A 24 1.57 -7.88 18.74
C ALA A 24 0.72 -8.37 19.93
N THR A 25 -0.60 -8.17 19.89
CA THR A 25 -1.53 -8.56 20.96
C THR A 25 -2.23 -9.91 20.73
N SER A 26 -1.91 -10.61 19.64
CA SER A 26 -2.54 -11.88 19.28
C SER A 26 -2.10 -13.07 20.13
N GLY A 27 -1.05 -12.93 20.94
CA GLY A 27 -0.52 -13.99 21.82
C GLY A 27 0.25 -15.08 21.07
N ASP A 28 0.50 -16.21 21.73
CA ASP A 28 1.25 -17.34 21.15
C ASP A 28 0.39 -18.19 20.21
N TYR A 29 0.12 -17.66 19.02
CA TYR A 29 -0.60 -18.37 17.95
C TYR A 29 0.13 -19.65 17.52
N GLY A 30 1.46 -19.61 17.42
CA GLY A 30 2.28 -20.74 17.00
C GLY A 30 2.22 -21.92 17.98
N GLY A 31 2.37 -21.64 19.27
CA GLY A 31 2.23 -22.65 20.32
C GLY A 31 0.82 -23.20 20.42
N SER A 32 -0.20 -22.33 20.36
CA SER A 32 -1.61 -22.73 20.38
C SER A 32 -1.96 -23.63 19.19
N TRP A 33 -1.47 -23.31 17.99
CA TRP A 33 -1.63 -24.15 16.81
C TRP A 33 -0.94 -25.51 16.97
N ARG A 34 0.30 -25.56 17.46
CA ARG A 34 1.03 -26.82 17.66
C ARG A 34 0.32 -27.74 18.65
N SER A 35 -0.23 -27.17 19.73
CA SER A 35 -1.02 -27.91 20.71
C SER A 35 -2.30 -28.49 20.10
N TYR A 36 -3.06 -27.68 19.35
CA TYR A 36 -4.24 -28.17 18.64
C TYR A 36 -3.90 -29.22 17.56
N ALA A 37 -2.88 -28.95 16.74
CA ALA A 37 -2.52 -29.79 15.60
C ALA A 37 -2.03 -31.19 16.02
N SER A 38 -1.38 -31.34 17.18
CA SER A 38 -0.94 -32.65 17.67
C SER A 38 -2.14 -33.54 18.09
N VAL A 39 -3.13 -32.96 18.78
CA VAL A 39 -4.37 -33.65 19.17
C VAL A 39 -5.21 -33.96 17.94
N ALA A 40 -5.41 -32.99 17.04
CA ALA A 40 -6.18 -33.15 15.83
C ALA A 40 -5.61 -34.24 14.90
N ARG A 41 -4.29 -34.30 14.72
CA ARG A 41 -3.63 -35.36 13.95
C ARG A 41 -3.83 -36.75 14.57
N THR A 42 -3.85 -36.83 15.90
CA THR A 42 -4.05 -38.10 16.62
C THR A 42 -5.49 -38.58 16.43
N TYR A 43 -6.47 -37.70 16.62
CA TYR A 43 -7.89 -37.99 16.37
C TYR A 43 -8.14 -38.41 14.92
N GLN A 44 -7.63 -37.66 13.92
CA GLN A 44 -7.80 -37.98 12.50
C GLN A 44 -7.18 -39.32 12.09
N LYS A 45 -6.06 -39.71 12.72
CA LYS A 45 -5.46 -41.03 12.49
C LYS A 45 -6.33 -42.14 13.06
N ALA A 46 -6.84 -41.96 14.28
CA ALA A 46 -7.70 -42.93 14.96
C ALA A 46 -9.05 -43.10 14.26
N GLU A 47 -9.64 -42.02 13.75
CA GLU A 47 -10.89 -42.05 12.97
C GLU A 47 -10.75 -42.87 11.68
N LYS A 48 -9.57 -42.84 11.04
CA LYS A 48 -9.27 -43.61 9.84
C LYS A 48 -8.86 -45.05 10.12
N GLN A 49 -8.58 -45.39 11.38
CA GLN A 49 -8.12 -46.73 11.77
C GLN A 49 -9.32 -47.66 11.97
N ALA A 50 -9.40 -48.72 11.16
CA ALA A 50 -10.41 -49.76 11.34
C ALA A 50 -10.18 -50.52 12.65
N GLY A 51 -11.25 -50.73 13.43
CA GLY A 51 -11.23 -51.56 14.63
C GLY A 51 -11.01 -50.83 15.97
N LEU A 52 -10.99 -49.48 15.99
CA LEU A 52 -10.97 -48.73 17.24
C LEU A 52 -12.30 -48.86 18.00
N ALA A 53 -12.26 -49.00 19.32
CA ALA A 53 -13.49 -49.05 20.11
C ALA A 53 -14.23 -47.70 20.06
N PRO A 54 -15.58 -47.68 19.90
CA PRO A 54 -16.35 -46.44 19.82
C PRO A 54 -16.10 -45.47 20.98
N GLY A 55 -15.93 -46.00 22.20
CA GLY A 55 -15.65 -45.19 23.39
C GLY A 55 -14.25 -44.56 23.42
N GLU A 56 -13.26 -45.18 22.77
CA GLU A 56 -11.91 -44.59 22.64
C GLU A 56 -11.91 -43.48 21.59
N LEU A 57 -12.61 -43.69 20.48
CA LEU A 57 -12.78 -42.66 19.45
C LEU A 57 -13.54 -41.44 20.01
N GLN A 58 -14.56 -41.67 20.84
CA GLN A 58 -15.28 -40.60 21.52
C GLN A 58 -14.37 -39.76 22.43
N LYS A 59 -13.52 -40.40 23.25
CA LYS A 59 -12.56 -39.68 24.10
C LYS A 59 -11.58 -38.82 23.28
N LEU A 60 -11.10 -39.34 22.15
CA LEU A 60 -10.22 -38.58 21.27
C LEU A 60 -10.94 -37.40 20.60
N ARG A 61 -12.21 -37.57 20.25
CA ARG A 61 -13.06 -36.49 19.75
C ARG A 61 -13.25 -35.40 20.79
N GLU A 62 -13.62 -35.77 22.02
CA GLU A 62 -13.78 -34.82 23.13
C GLU A 62 -12.48 -34.04 23.40
N ALA A 63 -11.33 -34.73 23.40
CA ALA A 63 -10.03 -34.08 23.53
C ALA A 63 -9.73 -33.11 22.38
N ASN A 64 -10.10 -33.46 21.14
CA ASN A 64 -9.96 -32.59 19.97
C ASN A 64 -10.87 -31.35 20.08
N ASP A 65 -12.11 -31.52 20.53
CA ASP A 65 -13.08 -30.43 20.68
C ASP A 65 -12.60 -29.43 21.75
N VAL A 66 -12.11 -29.93 22.90
CA VAL A 66 -11.49 -29.09 23.95
C VAL A 66 -10.24 -28.35 23.41
N ALA A 67 -9.39 -29.04 22.65
CA ALA A 67 -8.20 -28.40 22.06
C ALA A 67 -8.59 -27.32 21.02
N LEU A 68 -9.65 -27.56 20.26
CA LEU A 68 -10.19 -26.61 19.30
C LEU A 68 -10.75 -25.37 20.02
N ASP A 69 -11.57 -25.55 21.04
CA ASP A 69 -12.16 -24.45 21.82
C ASP A 69 -11.11 -23.53 22.43
N ASN A 70 -10.00 -24.11 22.92
CA ASN A 70 -8.86 -23.34 23.42
C ASN A 70 -8.12 -22.56 22.31
N PHE A 71 -8.09 -23.10 21.08
CA PHE A 71 -7.41 -22.48 19.95
C PHE A 71 -8.24 -21.38 19.26
N LEU A 72 -9.56 -21.51 19.24
CA LEU A 72 -10.47 -20.61 18.50
C LEU A 72 -10.31 -19.12 18.85
N PRO A 73 -10.18 -18.69 20.13
CA PRO A 73 -10.00 -17.28 20.47
C PRO A 73 -8.70 -16.68 19.93
N VAL A 74 -7.60 -17.45 19.96
CA VAL A 74 -6.29 -17.02 19.45
C VAL A 74 -6.33 -16.96 17.92
N ARG A 75 -6.94 -17.96 17.27
CA ARG A 75 -7.16 -17.97 15.82
C ARG A 75 -8.02 -16.80 15.36
N ASN A 76 -9.08 -16.45 16.08
CA ASN A 76 -9.96 -15.36 15.70
C ASN A 76 -9.26 -13.99 15.75
N ARG A 77 -8.37 -13.76 16.71
CA ARG A 77 -7.50 -12.57 16.72
C ARG A 77 -6.54 -12.56 15.53
N MET A 78 -5.91 -13.71 15.25
CA MET A 78 -4.99 -13.83 14.12
C MET A 78 -5.69 -13.64 12.75
N LYS A 79 -6.97 -14.04 12.61
CA LYS A 79 -7.76 -13.76 11.39
C LYS A 79 -7.88 -12.26 11.13
N TRP A 80 -8.08 -11.45 12.17
CA TRP A 80 -8.14 -10.00 12.01
C TRP A 80 -6.80 -9.42 11.57
N HIS A 81 -5.69 -9.86 12.17
CA HIS A 81 -4.34 -9.49 11.72
C HIS A 81 -4.10 -9.85 10.24
N PHE A 82 -4.51 -11.05 9.82
CA PHE A 82 -4.37 -11.47 8.43
C PHE A 82 -5.14 -10.57 7.46
N TRP A 83 -6.44 -10.33 7.70
CA TRP A 83 -7.27 -9.53 6.80
C TRP A 83 -6.89 -8.05 6.81
N LEU A 84 -6.60 -7.47 7.98
CA LEU A 84 -6.10 -6.10 8.08
C LEU A 84 -4.75 -5.95 7.38
N GLY A 85 -3.87 -6.96 7.50
CA GLY A 85 -2.59 -7.00 6.79
C GLY A 85 -2.75 -7.01 5.27
N ILE A 86 -3.68 -7.81 4.73
CA ILE A 86 -3.99 -7.82 3.29
C ILE A 86 -4.53 -6.47 2.84
N ILE A 87 -5.54 -5.94 3.53
CA ILE A 87 -6.16 -4.66 3.16
C ILE A 87 -5.12 -3.54 3.24
N GLY A 88 -4.35 -3.46 4.33
CA GLY A 88 -3.30 -2.47 4.50
C GLY A 88 -2.22 -2.55 3.42
N THR A 89 -1.82 -3.76 3.03
CA THR A 89 -0.88 -4.00 1.94
C THR A 89 -1.44 -3.52 0.59
N LEU A 90 -2.65 -3.93 0.23
CA LEU A 90 -3.28 -3.57 -1.04
C LEU A 90 -3.49 -2.06 -1.15
N VAL A 91 -4.02 -1.43 -0.11
CA VAL A 91 -4.25 0.03 -0.08
C VAL A 91 -2.92 0.78 -0.17
N THR A 92 -1.89 0.34 0.55
CA THR A 92 -0.56 0.98 0.49
C THR A 92 0.06 0.86 -0.91
N ILE A 93 0.01 -0.33 -1.52
CA ILE A 93 0.52 -0.53 -2.89
C ILE A 93 -0.27 0.31 -3.89
N LEU A 94 -1.60 0.39 -3.75
CA LEU A 94 -2.45 1.22 -4.58
C LEU A 94 -2.05 2.69 -4.49
N LEU A 95 -1.86 3.24 -3.30
CA LEU A 95 -1.47 4.65 -3.14
C LEU A 95 -0.11 4.96 -3.74
N ASN A 96 0.88 4.09 -3.54
CA ASN A 96 2.18 4.24 -4.17
C ASN A 96 2.06 4.17 -5.71
N SER A 97 1.19 3.31 -6.24
CA SER A 97 0.95 3.19 -7.68
C SER A 97 0.25 4.42 -8.26
N VAL A 98 -0.72 4.99 -7.53
CA VAL A 98 -1.38 6.27 -7.88
C VAL A 98 -0.37 7.41 -7.90
N SER A 99 0.54 7.47 -6.94
CA SER A 99 1.62 8.46 -6.90
C SER A 99 2.55 8.33 -8.12
N VAL A 100 3.00 7.12 -8.44
CA VAL A 100 3.85 6.86 -9.62
C VAL A 100 3.14 7.29 -10.92
N THR A 101 1.89 6.87 -11.10
CA THR A 101 1.11 7.19 -12.31
C THR A 101 0.84 8.69 -12.42
N TYR A 102 0.55 9.37 -11.30
CA TYR A 102 0.45 10.82 -11.24
C TYR A 102 1.71 11.49 -11.79
N PHE A 103 2.89 11.18 -11.23
CA PHE A 103 4.14 11.81 -11.66
C PHE A 103 4.54 11.46 -13.09
N ILE A 104 4.22 10.26 -13.58
CA ILE A 104 4.47 9.90 -14.98
C ILE A 104 3.59 10.75 -15.89
N GLY A 105 2.30 10.86 -15.58
CA GLY A 105 1.33 11.61 -16.38
C GLY A 105 1.61 13.11 -16.39
N THR A 106 1.75 13.71 -15.21
CA THR A 106 1.98 15.16 -15.10
C THR A 106 3.31 15.57 -15.70
N ASN A 107 4.37 14.76 -15.53
CA ASN A 107 5.65 15.09 -16.15
C ASN A 107 5.58 15.09 -17.68
N ARG A 108 4.88 14.13 -18.29
CA ARG A 108 4.69 14.11 -19.74
C ARG A 108 3.91 15.34 -20.21
N TRP A 109 2.80 15.63 -19.54
CA TRP A 109 1.99 16.80 -19.83
C TRP A 109 2.78 18.11 -19.71
N CYS A 110 3.59 18.29 -18.65
CA CYS A 110 4.42 19.48 -18.47
C CYS A 110 5.40 19.65 -19.64
N MET A 111 6.06 18.58 -20.09
CA MET A 111 6.98 18.64 -21.23
C MET A 111 6.25 19.06 -22.52
N GLU A 112 5.15 18.39 -22.84
CA GLU A 112 4.37 18.65 -24.07
C GLU A 112 3.80 20.08 -24.09
N VAL A 113 3.29 20.58 -22.97
CA VAL A 113 2.71 21.93 -22.89
C VAL A 113 3.79 23.01 -22.93
N VAL A 114 4.90 22.83 -22.21
CA VAL A 114 6.03 23.78 -22.24
C VAL A 114 6.59 23.90 -23.66
N GLU A 115 6.74 22.78 -24.36
CA GLU A 115 7.18 22.76 -25.76
C GLU A 115 6.16 23.44 -26.69
N THR A 116 4.89 23.06 -26.60
CA THR A 116 3.81 23.56 -27.48
C THR A 116 3.61 25.07 -27.37
N TYR A 117 3.69 25.61 -26.15
CA TYR A 117 3.50 27.05 -25.90
C TYR A 117 4.83 27.82 -25.82
N SER A 118 5.96 27.16 -26.08
CA SER A 118 7.30 27.77 -25.98
C SER A 118 7.54 28.49 -24.64
N LEU A 119 7.06 27.88 -23.55
CA LEU A 119 7.28 28.38 -22.19
C LEU A 119 8.71 28.10 -21.73
N ASP A 120 9.08 28.62 -20.56
CA ASP A 120 10.39 28.35 -19.97
C ASP A 120 10.63 26.84 -19.75
N SER A 121 11.64 26.33 -20.44
CA SER A 121 12.11 24.94 -20.34
C SER A 121 12.46 24.48 -18.91
N GLN A 122 12.79 25.41 -18.00
CA GLN A 122 13.07 25.09 -16.60
C GLN A 122 11.86 24.46 -15.89
N LEU A 123 10.63 24.77 -16.31
CA LEU A 123 9.41 24.18 -15.73
C LEU A 123 9.34 22.68 -16.00
N ALA A 124 9.65 22.26 -17.23
CA ALA A 124 9.70 20.85 -17.61
C ALA A 124 10.85 20.11 -16.90
N ILE A 125 12.03 20.73 -16.79
CA ILE A 125 13.19 20.18 -16.07
C ILE A 125 12.86 19.98 -14.59
N ARG A 126 12.21 20.96 -13.95
CA ARG A 126 11.80 20.89 -12.55
C ARG A 126 10.78 19.77 -12.31
N SER A 127 9.76 19.65 -13.17
CA SER A 127 8.80 18.54 -13.09
C SER A 127 9.51 17.17 -13.16
N LYS A 128 10.51 17.03 -14.03
CA LYS A 128 11.28 15.78 -14.18
C LYS A 128 12.12 15.47 -12.93
N ALA A 129 12.72 16.49 -12.31
CA ALA A 129 13.47 16.35 -11.07
C ALA A 129 12.57 15.87 -9.93
N ILE A 130 11.40 16.50 -9.74
CA ILE A 130 10.43 16.13 -8.70
C ILE A 130 9.99 14.67 -8.85
N LYS A 131 9.67 14.22 -10.07
CA LYS A 131 9.35 12.81 -10.33
C LYS A 131 10.49 11.88 -9.92
N ARG A 132 11.73 12.20 -10.29
CA ARG A 132 12.91 11.36 -9.97
C ARG A 132 13.16 11.28 -8.47
N GLU A 133 12.87 12.34 -7.73
CA GLU A 133 12.97 12.35 -6.28
C GLU A 133 11.85 11.56 -5.60
N ALA A 134 10.62 11.63 -6.11
CA ALA A 134 9.47 10.91 -5.53
C ALA A 134 9.48 9.40 -5.83
N PHE A 135 10.00 8.99 -6.99
CA PHE A 135 9.90 7.61 -7.49
C PHE A 135 10.52 6.54 -6.55
N PRO A 136 11.74 6.71 -6.00
CA PRO A 136 12.33 5.72 -5.08
C PRO A 136 11.49 5.48 -3.83
N TRP A 137 10.82 6.52 -3.31
CA TRP A 137 9.95 6.41 -2.15
C TRP A 137 8.69 5.61 -2.45
N ALA A 138 8.05 5.89 -3.58
CA ALA A 138 6.86 5.17 -3.99
C ALA A 138 7.16 3.69 -4.30
N PHE A 139 8.23 3.44 -5.07
CA PHE A 139 8.65 2.08 -5.40
C PHE A 139 9.13 1.30 -4.16
N GLY A 140 9.92 1.95 -3.30
CA GLY A 140 10.36 1.37 -2.04
C GLY A 140 9.18 0.96 -1.16
N GLY A 141 8.10 1.76 -1.12
CA GLY A 141 6.88 1.44 -0.37
C GLY A 141 6.21 0.15 -0.87
N ILE A 142 6.16 -0.03 -2.20
CA ILE A 142 5.61 -1.26 -2.82
C ILE A 142 6.45 -2.48 -2.43
N VAL A 143 7.77 -2.40 -2.61
CA VAL A 143 8.69 -3.50 -2.30
C VAL A 143 8.65 -3.86 -0.81
N ALA A 144 8.61 -2.85 0.07
CA ALA A 144 8.50 -3.06 1.51
C ALA A 144 7.24 -3.86 1.86
N MET A 145 6.07 -3.48 1.33
CA MET A 145 4.81 -4.17 1.63
C MET A 145 4.76 -5.60 1.07
N ILE A 146 5.30 -5.83 -0.13
CA ILE A 146 5.41 -7.19 -0.70
C ILE A 146 6.28 -8.07 0.21
N THR A 147 7.41 -7.54 0.69
CA THR A 147 8.33 -8.28 1.56
C THR A 147 7.69 -8.60 2.91
N VAL A 148 6.97 -7.64 3.51
CA VAL A 148 6.21 -7.86 4.75
C VAL A 148 5.17 -8.97 4.57
N ALA A 149 4.40 -8.93 3.48
CA ALA A 149 3.38 -9.94 3.19
C ALA A 149 3.99 -11.33 2.99
N ALA A 150 5.13 -11.42 2.28
CA ALA A 150 5.86 -12.68 2.11
C ALA A 150 6.32 -13.26 3.45
N PHE A 151 6.89 -12.43 4.33
CA PHE A 151 7.33 -12.86 5.67
C PHE A 151 6.14 -13.24 6.55
N GLY A 152 4.99 -12.57 6.41
CA GLY A 152 3.77 -12.95 7.10
C GLY A 152 3.29 -14.34 6.69
N GLY A 153 3.36 -14.66 5.40
CA GLY A 153 3.07 -16.01 4.90
C GLY A 153 4.06 -17.08 5.38
N LEU A 154 5.35 -16.74 5.47
CA LEU A 154 6.37 -17.64 6.04
C LEU A 154 6.17 -17.87 7.54
N ALA A 155 5.67 -16.87 8.27
CA ALA A 155 5.37 -16.94 9.69
C ALA A 155 4.05 -17.66 10.01
N ASP A 156 3.25 -18.05 9.02
CA ASP A 156 1.99 -18.75 9.23
C ASP A 156 2.21 -20.24 9.55
N PRO A 157 1.95 -20.71 10.80
CA PRO A 157 2.10 -22.11 11.16
C PRO A 157 1.06 -23.04 10.50
N ALA A 158 -0.05 -22.49 9.99
CA ALA A 158 -1.04 -23.24 9.20
C ALA A 158 -0.70 -23.27 7.70
N GLY A 159 0.30 -22.50 7.27
CA GLY A 159 0.76 -22.41 5.89
C GLY A 159 1.70 -23.55 5.48
N TYR A 160 2.13 -23.51 4.21
CA TYR A 160 3.00 -24.52 3.60
C TYR A 160 4.32 -24.75 4.38
N TYR A 161 4.88 -23.68 4.95
CA TYR A 161 6.13 -23.73 5.73
C TYR A 161 5.92 -23.86 7.25
N GLY A 162 4.78 -24.43 7.68
CA GLY A 162 4.35 -24.43 9.09
C GLY A 162 5.39 -24.97 10.10
N GLN A 163 6.29 -25.88 9.68
CA GLN A 163 7.38 -26.40 10.53
C GLN A 163 8.45 -25.35 10.84
N MET A 164 8.70 -24.41 9.92
CA MET A 164 9.69 -23.34 10.08
C MET A 164 9.05 -22.01 10.50
N SER A 165 7.72 -21.92 10.55
CA SER A 165 6.98 -20.69 10.86
C SER A 165 7.48 -19.93 12.09
N ALA A 166 7.85 -20.64 13.15
CA ALA A 166 8.32 -20.05 14.39
C ALA A 166 9.59 -19.17 14.22
N SER A 167 10.51 -19.55 13.33
CA SER A 167 11.72 -18.77 13.07
C SER A 167 11.45 -17.49 12.27
N TRP A 168 10.28 -17.38 11.64
CA TRP A 168 9.89 -16.23 10.81
C TRP A 168 9.03 -15.21 11.54
N VAL A 169 8.49 -15.53 12.72
CA VAL A 169 7.66 -14.60 13.52
C VAL A 169 8.44 -13.34 13.89
N THR A 170 9.63 -13.48 14.48
CA THR A 170 10.46 -12.33 14.89
C THR A 170 10.94 -11.51 13.69
N PRO A 171 11.49 -12.11 12.61
CA PRO A 171 11.82 -11.38 11.39
C PRO A 171 10.63 -10.64 10.78
N HIS A 172 9.45 -11.27 10.71
CA HIS A 172 8.23 -10.63 10.22
C HIS A 172 7.85 -9.41 11.06
N TRP A 173 7.88 -9.53 12.39
CA TRP A 173 7.52 -8.43 13.29
C TRP A 173 8.48 -7.24 13.18
N ILE A 174 9.80 -7.49 13.15
CA ILE A 174 10.82 -6.44 12.96
C ILE A 174 10.62 -5.76 11.61
N LEU A 175 10.49 -6.56 10.55
CA LEU A 175 10.30 -6.04 9.19
C LEU A 175 9.00 -5.23 9.07
N ALA A 176 7.88 -5.72 9.62
CA ALA A 176 6.60 -5.02 9.59
C ALA A 176 6.68 -3.67 10.33
N SER A 177 7.39 -3.61 11.45
CA SER A 177 7.60 -2.38 12.21
C SER A 177 8.41 -1.36 11.41
N LEU A 178 9.56 -1.77 10.87
CA LEU A 178 10.43 -0.90 10.07
C LEU A 178 9.75 -0.45 8.77
N ALA A 179 9.08 -1.38 8.08
CA ALA A 179 8.34 -1.08 6.86
C ALA A 179 7.19 -0.10 7.11
N THR A 180 6.46 -0.23 8.23
CA THR A 180 5.39 0.72 8.58
C THR A 180 5.94 2.12 8.76
N LEU A 181 7.05 2.29 9.49
CA LEU A 181 7.72 3.59 9.65
C LEU A 181 8.21 4.14 8.30
N PHE A 182 8.85 3.29 7.50
CA PHE A 182 9.35 3.65 6.17
C PHE A 182 8.22 4.10 5.24
N VAL A 183 7.09 3.38 5.21
CA VAL A 183 5.91 3.74 4.41
C VAL A 183 5.31 5.07 4.88
N GLY A 184 5.18 5.27 6.20
CA GLY A 184 4.72 6.54 6.75
C GLY A 184 5.59 7.71 6.30
N TRP A 185 6.91 7.56 6.39
CA TRP A 185 7.87 8.56 5.92
C TRP A 185 7.79 8.79 4.40
N SER A 186 7.71 7.70 3.64
CA SER A 186 7.55 7.74 2.17
C SER A 186 6.30 8.52 1.76
N PHE A 187 5.17 8.33 2.45
CA PHE A 187 3.96 9.09 2.18
C PHE A 187 4.10 10.58 2.44
N LEU A 188 4.78 10.99 3.51
CA LEU A 188 5.03 12.41 3.78
C LEU A 188 5.84 13.06 2.66
N ILE A 189 6.88 12.39 2.17
CA ILE A 189 7.67 12.87 1.04
C ILE A 189 6.81 12.95 -0.23
N GLN A 190 6.03 11.91 -0.52
CA GLN A 190 5.16 11.90 -1.70
C GLN A 190 4.12 13.03 -1.67
N VAL A 191 3.51 13.31 -0.52
CA VAL A 191 2.58 14.43 -0.35
C VAL A 191 3.26 15.77 -0.66
N GLY A 192 4.46 15.99 -0.11
CA GLY A 192 5.26 17.18 -0.39
C GLY A 192 5.57 17.33 -1.88
N LYS A 193 6.04 16.26 -2.52
CA LYS A 193 6.39 16.26 -3.95
C LYS A 193 5.19 16.43 -4.87
N ILE A 194 4.00 15.92 -4.48
CA ILE A 194 2.75 16.20 -5.21
C ILE A 194 2.42 17.69 -5.13
N GLY A 195 2.61 18.31 -3.96
CA GLY A 195 2.46 19.76 -3.77
C GLY A 195 3.42 20.56 -4.65
N GLU A 196 4.72 20.27 -4.58
CA GLU A 196 5.73 20.93 -5.41
C GLU A 196 5.45 20.79 -6.92
N ASN A 197 4.96 19.62 -7.36
CA ASN A 197 4.60 19.39 -8.76
C ASN A 197 3.35 20.19 -9.15
N TYR A 198 2.39 20.34 -8.23
CA TYR A 198 1.20 21.15 -8.44
C TYR A 198 1.56 22.62 -8.68
N ASP A 199 2.50 23.18 -7.93
CA ASP A 199 2.96 24.57 -8.11
C ASP A 199 3.58 24.79 -9.50
N VAL A 200 4.30 23.79 -10.02
CA VAL A 200 4.86 23.82 -11.39
C VAL A 200 3.72 23.81 -12.42
N ILE A 201 2.71 22.96 -12.24
CA ILE A 201 1.55 22.89 -13.13
C ILE A 201 0.79 24.22 -13.13
N GLU A 202 0.57 24.83 -11.96
CA GLU A 202 -0.10 26.12 -11.84
C GLU A 202 0.67 27.23 -12.58
N THR A 203 2.00 27.25 -12.43
CA THR A 203 2.86 28.19 -13.16
C THR A 203 2.75 28.01 -14.68
N ILE A 204 2.71 26.76 -15.17
CA ILE A 204 2.50 26.46 -16.60
C ILE A 204 1.13 26.95 -17.06
N LEU A 205 0.07 26.67 -16.31
CA LEU A 205 -1.30 27.07 -16.65
C LEU A 205 -1.45 28.59 -16.73
N LEU A 206 -0.84 29.33 -15.81
CA LEU A 206 -0.82 30.79 -15.84
C LEU A 206 -0.10 31.33 -17.09
N GLY A 207 1.04 30.71 -17.45
CA GLY A 207 1.76 31.06 -18.68
C GLY A 207 0.92 30.81 -19.94
N VAL A 208 0.27 29.65 -20.04
CA VAL A 208 -0.64 29.33 -21.16
C VAL A 208 -1.78 30.35 -21.26
N GLU A 209 -2.39 30.72 -20.13
CA GLU A 209 -3.46 31.69 -20.11
C GLU A 209 -3.01 33.07 -20.59
N SER A 210 -1.83 33.55 -20.17
CA SER A 210 -1.29 34.82 -20.65
C SER A 210 -1.07 34.85 -22.17
N ILE A 211 -0.57 33.75 -22.75
CA ILE A 211 -0.37 33.64 -24.21
C ILE A 211 -1.71 33.65 -24.94
N ARG A 212 -2.73 32.95 -24.38
CA ARG A 212 -4.07 32.96 -24.97
C ARG A 212 -4.66 34.35 -24.99
N GLN A 213 -4.54 35.10 -23.90
CA GLN A 213 -5.04 36.48 -23.82
C GLN A 213 -4.29 37.43 -24.77
N GLN A 214 -2.98 37.28 -24.92
CA GLN A 214 -2.18 38.06 -25.88
C GLN A 214 -2.67 37.81 -27.31
N ARG A 215 -2.83 36.54 -27.71
CA ARG A 215 -3.31 36.18 -29.06
C ARG A 215 -4.72 36.69 -29.37
N VAL A 216 -5.59 36.78 -28.37
CA VAL A 216 -6.92 37.38 -28.54
C VAL A 216 -6.80 38.87 -28.83
N LYS A 217 -5.99 39.59 -28.03
CA LYS A 217 -5.77 41.03 -28.22
C LYS A 217 -5.12 41.36 -29.56
N GLU A 218 -4.14 40.57 -29.99
CA GLU A 218 -3.48 40.72 -31.30
C GLU A 218 -4.50 40.60 -32.44
N ARG A 219 -5.39 39.60 -32.39
CA ARG A 219 -6.46 39.44 -33.39
C ARG A 219 -7.45 40.60 -33.41
N GLU A 220 -7.87 41.08 -32.23
CA GLU A 220 -8.77 42.25 -32.15
C GLU A 220 -8.12 43.51 -32.74
N GLN A 221 -6.81 43.69 -32.51
CA GLN A 221 -6.05 44.80 -33.09
C GLN A 221 -5.89 44.67 -34.61
N ASP A 222 -5.62 43.46 -35.11
CA ASP A 222 -5.54 43.19 -36.55
C ASP A 222 -6.88 43.48 -37.24
N ASP A 223 -8.01 43.05 -36.66
CA ASP A 223 -9.36 43.29 -37.19
C ASP A 223 -9.72 44.79 -37.23
N LEU A 224 -9.31 45.55 -36.20
CA LEU A 224 -9.49 47.01 -36.16
C LEU A 224 -8.63 47.70 -37.23
N SER A 225 -7.39 47.26 -37.41
CA SER A 225 -6.49 47.82 -38.42
C SER A 225 -6.98 47.54 -39.85
N ALA A 226 -7.54 46.35 -40.10
CA ALA A 226 -8.09 45.98 -41.39
C ALA A 226 -9.31 46.83 -41.77
N LYS A 227 -10.20 47.11 -40.81
CA LYS A 227 -11.36 48.00 -41.02
C LYS A 227 -10.95 49.44 -41.32
N ALA A 228 -9.92 49.95 -40.66
CA ALA A 228 -9.43 51.31 -40.87
C ALA A 228 -8.77 51.53 -42.24
N VAL A 229 -8.37 50.48 -42.95
CA VAL A 229 -7.83 50.56 -44.32
C VAL A 229 -8.93 50.52 -45.39
N THR A 230 -10.11 50.00 -45.04
CA THR A 230 -11.25 49.85 -45.96
C THR A 230 -12.25 51.02 -45.94
N ASP A 231 -12.14 51.92 -44.95
CA ASP A 231 -12.93 53.16 -44.81
C ASP A 231 -12.13 54.39 -45.28
#